data_AF-A0A932XP76-F1
#
_entry.id   AF-A0A932XP76-F1
#
_cell.length_a   1.000
_cell.length_b   1.000
_cell.length_c   1.000
_cell.angle_alpha   90.00
_cell.angle_beta   90.00
_cell.angle_gamma   90.00
#
_symmetry.space_group_name_H-M   'P 1'
#
loop_
_entity.id
_entity.type
_entity.pdbx_description
1 polymer ?
#
loop_
_entity_poly.entity_id
_entity_poly.type
_entity_poly.pdbx_seq_one_letter_code
_entity_poly.pdbx_strand_id
1 'polypeptide(L)'
;MPEHPTPPPALTLPALQAYVREMVRARGFTTELNEIFILLTEEVGELAREFKHEAFYPERHDAQNLGFELVDILLYLLDLANGFGVDLMTLWPRHEQDNDRRFGVAVRDAPAVQPGFTLNALVAHAEAKRRQRGFADTDERLLILLMEELGEIARELRRHWRGRAAPERMGAEIIDALSYLLRLAHGRGVDLETALRGKEARNAQRTWDF
;
A
#
# COMPACT_ATOMS: atom_id res chain seq x y z
N MET A 1 1.94 7.18 -29.64
CA MET A 1 1.73 6.48 -28.36
C MET A 1 1.67 7.56 -27.29
N PRO A 2 0.63 7.63 -26.45
CA PRO A 2 0.68 8.52 -25.30
C PRO A 2 1.94 8.19 -24.49
N GLU A 3 2.67 9.20 -24.05
CA GLU A 3 3.84 9.02 -23.20
C GLU A 3 3.41 8.28 -21.93
N HIS A 4 4.06 7.16 -21.63
CA HIS A 4 3.81 6.47 -20.38
C HIS A 4 4.30 7.36 -19.23
N PRO A 5 3.46 7.67 -18.24
CA PRO A 5 3.90 8.47 -17.11
C PRO A 5 5.03 7.74 -16.39
N THR A 6 6.08 8.49 -16.05
CA THR A 6 7.22 7.96 -15.30
C THR A 6 7.04 8.23 -13.80
N PRO A 7 7.50 7.32 -12.92
CA PRO A 7 7.47 7.58 -11.48
C PRO A 7 8.18 8.88 -11.12
N PRO A 8 7.66 9.66 -10.15
CA PRO A 8 8.24 10.94 -9.79
C PRO A 8 9.65 10.77 -9.21
N PRO A 9 10.52 11.79 -9.30
CA PRO A 9 11.86 11.74 -8.72
C PRO A 9 11.84 11.47 -7.21
N ALA A 10 10.93 12.14 -6.49
CA ALA A 10 10.67 11.89 -5.08
C ALA A 10 9.39 11.07 -4.94
N LEU A 11 9.52 9.83 -4.46
CA LEU A 11 8.41 8.90 -4.26
C LEU A 11 7.70 9.19 -2.94
N THR A 12 7.17 10.40 -2.79
CA THR A 12 6.33 10.80 -1.64
C THR A 12 4.91 10.33 -1.83
N LEU A 13 4.15 10.14 -0.75
CA LEU A 13 2.76 9.68 -0.82
C LEU A 13 1.87 10.58 -1.72
N PRO A 14 1.90 11.93 -1.61
CA PRO A 14 1.14 12.79 -2.53
C PRO A 14 1.57 12.65 -3.99
N ALA A 15 2.88 12.52 -4.26
CA ALA A 15 3.41 12.37 -5.61
C ALA A 15 3.02 11.01 -6.21
N LEU A 16 3.01 9.95 -5.40
CA LEU A 16 2.56 8.62 -5.80
C LEU A 16 1.06 8.58 -6.07
N GLN A 17 0.22 9.18 -5.23
CA GLN A 17 -1.22 9.28 -5.51
C GLN A 17 -1.48 10.04 -6.83
N ALA A 18 -0.74 11.12 -7.10
CA ALA A 18 -0.83 11.84 -8.36
C ALA A 18 -0.36 11.01 -9.57
N TYR A 19 0.76 10.30 -9.40
CA TYR A 19 1.29 9.40 -10.41
C TYR A 19 0.30 8.30 -10.78
N VAL A 20 -0.32 7.64 -9.79
CA VAL A 20 -1.31 6.58 -10.02
C VAL A 20 -2.51 7.09 -10.81
N ARG A 21 -3.05 8.27 -10.46
CA ARG A 21 -4.16 8.88 -11.23
C ARG A 21 -3.78 9.11 -12.69
N GLU A 22 -2.58 9.62 -12.93
CA GLU A 22 -2.11 9.87 -14.29
C GLU A 22 -1.87 8.56 -15.05
N MET A 23 -1.28 7.55 -14.39
CA MET A 23 -1.06 6.22 -14.96
C MET A 23 -2.37 5.55 -15.38
N VAL A 24 -3.37 5.51 -14.51
CA VAL A 24 -4.69 4.92 -14.79
C VAL A 24 -5.34 5.62 -15.99
N ARG A 25 -5.30 6.97 -16.00
CA ARG A 25 -5.82 7.77 -17.11
C ARG A 25 -5.09 7.51 -18.43
N ALA A 26 -3.76 7.52 -18.41
CA ALA A 26 -2.95 7.40 -19.62
C ALA A 26 -3.01 6.00 -20.24
N ARG A 27 -3.15 4.96 -19.41
CA ARG A 27 -3.26 3.56 -19.85
C ARG A 27 -4.70 3.12 -20.13
N GLY A 28 -5.69 3.94 -19.80
CA GLY A 28 -7.11 3.60 -19.97
C GLY A 28 -7.54 2.43 -19.08
N PHE A 29 -6.93 2.30 -17.91
CA PHE A 29 -7.32 1.29 -16.93
C PHE A 29 -8.69 1.58 -16.34
N THR A 30 -9.32 0.54 -15.82
CA THR A 30 -10.62 0.65 -15.15
C THR A 30 -10.58 1.67 -14.01
N THR A 31 -11.68 2.38 -13.83
CA THR A 31 -11.92 3.22 -12.65
C THR A 31 -13.04 2.66 -11.77
N GLU A 32 -13.52 1.45 -12.09
CA GLU A 32 -14.56 0.77 -11.33
C GLU A 32 -13.99 0.21 -10.03
N LEU A 33 -14.43 0.77 -8.90
CA LEU A 33 -13.89 0.47 -7.56
C LEU A 33 -13.91 -1.03 -7.22
N ASN A 34 -14.90 -1.76 -7.75
CA ASN A 34 -15.03 -3.20 -7.51
C ASN A 34 -13.95 -3.99 -8.25
N GLU A 35 -13.64 -3.58 -9.47
CA GLU A 35 -12.61 -4.21 -10.29
C GLU A 35 -11.23 -3.92 -9.69
N ILE A 36 -10.98 -2.66 -9.28
CA ILE A 36 -9.76 -2.27 -8.56
C ILE A 36 -9.58 -3.13 -7.29
N PHE A 37 -10.64 -3.37 -6.52
CA PHE A 37 -10.57 -4.22 -5.32
C PHE A 37 -10.32 -5.71 -5.63
N ILE A 38 -10.86 -6.23 -6.73
CA ILE A 38 -10.58 -7.59 -7.18
C ILE A 38 -9.09 -7.72 -7.52
N LEU A 39 -8.54 -6.78 -8.30
CA LEU A 39 -7.13 -6.77 -8.67
C LEU A 39 -6.23 -6.64 -7.42
N LEU A 40 -6.56 -5.74 -6.49
CA LEU A 40 -5.86 -5.65 -5.20
C LEU A 40 -5.83 -7.01 -4.46
N THR A 41 -6.94 -7.75 -4.47
CA THR A 41 -7.03 -9.06 -3.83
C THR A 41 -6.16 -10.10 -4.54
N GLU A 42 -6.06 -10.03 -5.87
CA GLU A 42 -5.14 -10.86 -6.65
C GLU A 42 -3.68 -10.59 -6.26
N GLU A 43 -3.27 -9.33 -6.15
CA GLU A 43 -1.91 -8.96 -5.75
C GLU A 43 -1.53 -9.41 -4.34
N VAL A 44 -2.48 -9.39 -3.39
CA VAL A 44 -2.25 -9.98 -2.06
C VAL A 44 -2.07 -11.50 -2.14
N GLY A 45 -2.77 -12.17 -3.06
CA GLY A 45 -2.58 -13.59 -3.37
C GLY A 45 -1.21 -13.89 -4.00
N GLU A 46 -0.72 -12.99 -4.86
CA GLU A 46 0.63 -13.05 -5.46
C GLU A 46 1.70 -12.91 -4.38
N LEU A 47 1.55 -11.92 -3.49
CA LEU A 47 2.45 -11.77 -2.34
C LEU A 47 2.46 -13.04 -1.49
N ALA A 48 1.29 -13.58 -1.11
CA ALA A 48 1.19 -14.82 -0.34
C ALA A 48 1.84 -16.02 -1.05
N ARG A 49 1.81 -16.04 -2.38
CA ARG A 49 2.48 -17.06 -3.20
C ARG A 49 4.00 -17.00 -3.03
N GLU A 50 4.60 -15.81 -2.93
CA GLU A 50 6.04 -15.67 -2.68
C GLU A 50 6.45 -16.17 -1.30
N PHE A 51 5.66 -15.91 -0.24
CA PHE A 51 5.88 -16.52 1.07
C PHE A 51 5.80 -18.05 1.02
N LYS A 52 4.83 -18.58 0.27
CA LYS A 52 4.70 -20.03 0.06
C LYS A 52 5.90 -20.60 -0.70
N HIS A 53 6.41 -19.89 -1.71
CA HIS A 53 7.61 -20.30 -2.44
C HIS A 53 8.81 -20.35 -1.50
N GLU A 54 9.04 -19.33 -0.68
CA GLU A 54 10.13 -19.35 0.28
C GLU A 54 10.04 -20.51 1.28
N ALA A 55 8.85 -20.75 1.84
CA ALA A 55 8.68 -21.76 2.90
C ALA A 55 8.64 -23.21 2.39
N PHE A 56 8.06 -23.44 1.20
CA PHE A 56 7.73 -24.79 0.73
C PHE A 56 8.28 -25.15 -0.66
N TYR A 57 8.66 -24.17 -1.46
CA TYR A 57 9.17 -24.37 -2.84
C TYR A 57 10.36 -23.44 -3.12
N PRO A 58 11.46 -23.54 -2.35
CA PRO A 58 12.56 -22.57 -2.38
C PRO A 58 13.23 -22.47 -3.76
N GLU A 59 13.09 -23.49 -4.62
CA GLU A 59 13.55 -23.46 -6.01
C GLU A 59 12.78 -22.47 -6.90
N ARG A 60 11.62 -22.00 -6.44
CA ARG A 60 10.75 -21.04 -7.13
C ARG A 60 10.78 -19.65 -6.50
N HIS A 61 11.43 -19.48 -5.36
CA HIS A 61 11.44 -18.21 -4.65
C HIS A 61 12.30 -17.19 -5.38
N ASP A 62 11.73 -16.02 -5.64
CA ASP A 62 12.44 -14.85 -6.14
C ASP A 62 12.23 -13.67 -5.19
N ALA A 63 13.29 -13.29 -4.46
CA ALA A 63 13.25 -12.15 -3.54
C ALA A 63 12.90 -10.82 -4.23
N GLN A 64 13.19 -10.69 -5.53
CA GLN A 64 12.82 -9.50 -6.30
C GLN A 64 11.31 -9.45 -6.56
N ASN A 65 10.66 -10.58 -6.84
CA ASN A 65 9.22 -10.63 -7.04
C ASN A 65 8.45 -10.26 -5.76
N LEU A 66 8.93 -10.63 -4.57
CA LEU A 66 8.31 -10.21 -3.32
C LEU A 66 8.24 -8.68 -3.20
N GLY A 67 9.32 -7.97 -3.56
CA GLY A 67 9.32 -6.50 -3.58
C GLY A 67 8.37 -5.93 -4.63
N PHE A 68 8.21 -6.60 -5.77
CA PHE A 68 7.27 -6.23 -6.82
C PHE A 68 5.81 -6.42 -6.40
N GLU A 69 5.46 -7.48 -5.67
CA GLU A 69 4.07 -7.68 -5.25
C GLU A 69 3.68 -6.71 -4.12
N LEU A 70 4.63 -6.34 -3.25
CA LEU A 70 4.42 -5.23 -2.30
C LEU A 70 4.16 -3.90 -3.03
N VAL A 71 4.83 -3.65 -4.16
CA VAL A 71 4.58 -2.44 -4.95
C VAL A 71 3.19 -2.47 -5.58
N ASP A 72 2.76 -3.59 -6.14
CA ASP A 72 1.45 -3.67 -6.80
C ASP A 72 0.30 -3.47 -5.80
N ILE A 73 0.38 -4.09 -4.61
CA ILE A 73 -0.57 -3.85 -3.51
C ILE A 73 -0.58 -2.36 -3.12
N LEU A 74 0.58 -1.73 -2.97
CA LEU A 74 0.69 -0.30 -2.71
C LEU A 74 -0.04 0.52 -3.77
N LEU A 75 0.22 0.27 -5.06
CA LEU A 75 -0.38 1.05 -6.15
C LEU A 75 -1.91 0.92 -6.20
N TYR A 76 -2.47 -0.28 -6.00
CA TYR A 76 -3.92 -0.45 -5.94
C TYR A 76 -4.57 0.17 -4.70
N LEU A 77 -3.90 0.15 -3.54
CA LEU A 77 -4.36 0.88 -2.35
C LEU A 77 -4.42 2.40 -2.61
N LEU A 78 -3.43 2.95 -3.31
CA LEU A 78 -3.44 4.36 -3.72
C LEU A 78 -4.53 4.65 -4.75
N ASP A 79 -4.79 3.71 -5.67
CA ASP A 79 -5.84 3.87 -6.67
C ASP A 79 -7.24 3.85 -6.05
N LEU A 80 -7.50 2.95 -5.09
CA LEU A 80 -8.74 2.98 -4.30
C LEU A 80 -8.90 4.29 -3.53
N ALA A 81 -7.83 4.80 -2.90
CA ALA A 81 -7.88 6.09 -2.22
C ALA A 81 -8.24 7.22 -3.19
N ASN A 82 -7.66 7.21 -4.40
CA ASN A 82 -7.99 8.16 -5.45
C ASN A 82 -9.46 8.06 -5.89
N GLY A 83 -9.97 6.84 -6.10
CA GLY A 83 -11.36 6.59 -6.48
C GLY A 83 -12.37 7.04 -5.42
N PHE A 84 -12.00 7.01 -4.14
CA PHE A 84 -12.80 7.57 -3.04
C PHE A 84 -12.58 9.07 -2.79
N GLY A 85 -11.67 9.72 -3.53
CA GLY A 85 -11.34 11.13 -3.34
C GLY A 85 -10.62 11.42 -2.03
N VAL A 86 -9.87 10.45 -1.50
CA VAL A 86 -9.16 10.56 -0.23
C VAL A 86 -7.73 11.04 -0.45
N ASP A 87 -7.37 12.14 0.21
CA ASP A 87 -5.97 12.53 0.41
C ASP A 87 -5.42 11.81 1.65
N LEU A 88 -4.63 10.76 1.42
CA LEU A 88 -4.09 9.94 2.50
C LEU A 88 -3.09 10.72 3.34
N MET A 89 -2.27 11.57 2.72
CA MET A 89 -1.27 12.36 3.44
C MET A 89 -1.92 13.36 4.39
N THR A 90 -3.04 13.97 3.99
CA THR A 90 -3.81 14.87 4.88
C THR A 90 -4.47 14.08 6.03
N LEU A 91 -4.93 12.86 5.79
CA LEU A 91 -5.64 12.04 6.79
C LEU A 91 -4.71 11.36 7.80
N TRP A 92 -3.55 10.87 7.35
CA TRP A 92 -2.66 9.99 8.11
C TRP A 92 -2.22 10.55 9.47
N PRO A 93 -1.79 11.82 9.61
CA PRO A 93 -1.39 12.36 10.91
C PRO A 93 -2.49 12.30 11.96
N ARG A 94 -3.77 12.46 11.57
CA ARG A 94 -4.90 12.39 12.50
C ARG A 94 -5.19 10.93 12.86
N HIS A 95 -5.26 10.05 11.86
CA HIS A 95 -5.51 8.63 12.06
C HIS A 95 -4.46 8.00 12.99
N GLU A 96 -3.19 8.35 12.80
CA GLU A 96 -2.12 7.88 13.66
C GLU A 96 -2.27 8.32 15.12
N GLN A 97 -2.74 9.55 15.35
CA GLN A 97 -3.00 10.04 16.71
C GLN A 97 -4.13 9.27 17.39
N ASP A 98 -5.16 8.89 16.64
CA ASP A 98 -6.26 8.07 17.15
C ASP A 98 -5.76 6.66 17.48
N ASN A 99 -4.90 6.08 16.63
CA ASN A 99 -4.23 4.82 16.90
C ASN A 99 -3.31 4.88 18.14
N ASP A 100 -2.53 5.95 18.31
CA ASP A 100 -1.68 6.11 19.50
C ASP A 100 -2.49 6.15 20.80
N ARG A 101 -3.65 6.83 20.79
CA ARG A 101 -4.59 6.83 21.92
C ARG A 101 -5.14 5.42 22.19
N ARG A 102 -5.53 4.70 21.13
CA ARG A 102 -6.06 3.33 21.21
C ARG A 102 -5.07 2.36 21.86
N PHE A 103 -3.78 2.51 21.56
CA PHE A 103 -2.72 1.63 22.10
C PHE A 103 -2.04 2.17 23.36
N GLY A 104 -2.57 3.24 23.98
CA GLY A 104 -2.08 3.76 25.25
C GLY A 104 -0.67 4.35 25.20
N VAL A 105 -0.22 4.80 24.03
CA VAL A 105 1.12 5.36 23.85
C VAL A 105 1.12 6.82 24.29
N ALA A 106 1.64 7.07 25.50
CA ALA A 106 1.63 8.39 26.13
C ALA A 106 2.74 9.35 25.62
N VAL A 107 3.82 8.81 25.03
CA VAL A 107 5.00 9.58 24.61
C VAL A 107 5.13 9.52 23.08
N ARG A 108 5.15 10.69 22.41
CA ARG A 108 5.30 10.82 20.95
C ARG A 108 6.78 11.00 20.58
N ASP A 109 7.54 9.91 20.54
CA ASP A 109 8.96 9.99 20.15
C ASP A 109 9.14 10.04 18.62
N ALA A 110 8.24 9.40 17.86
CA ALA A 110 8.26 9.49 16.40
C ALA A 110 7.56 10.78 15.93
N PRO A 111 8.20 11.58 15.05
CA PRO A 111 7.53 12.74 14.45
C PRO A 111 6.32 12.28 13.66
N ALA A 112 5.27 13.10 13.60
CA ALA A 112 4.14 12.81 12.72
C ALA A 112 4.60 12.69 11.26
N VAL A 113 3.96 11.83 10.48
CA VAL A 113 4.20 11.71 9.05
C VAL A 113 4.10 13.09 8.37
N GLN A 114 5.03 13.37 7.45
CA GLN A 114 5.10 14.66 6.75
C GLN A 114 4.95 14.48 5.23
N PRO A 115 4.41 15.47 4.50
CA PRO A 115 4.23 15.39 3.05
C PRO A 115 5.50 15.10 2.25
N GLY A 116 6.66 15.49 2.79
CA GLY A 116 7.97 15.25 2.19
C GLY A 116 8.55 13.86 2.48
N PHE A 117 7.89 13.01 3.26
CA PHE A 117 8.38 11.65 3.49
C PHE A 117 8.32 10.86 2.19
N THR A 118 9.47 10.33 1.79
CA THR A 118 9.54 9.36 0.71
C THR A 118 8.99 8.01 1.18
N LEU A 119 8.77 7.07 0.26
CA LEU A 119 8.26 5.76 0.59
C LEU A 119 9.17 5.01 1.58
N ASN A 120 10.49 5.08 1.41
CA ASN A 120 11.41 4.47 2.37
C ASN A 120 11.44 5.23 3.71
N ALA A 121 11.18 6.55 3.72
CA ALA A 121 10.99 7.29 4.97
C ALA A 121 9.69 6.87 5.69
N LEU A 122 8.61 6.55 4.95
CA LEU A 122 7.38 5.97 5.51
C LEU A 122 7.62 4.57 6.09
N VAL A 123 8.44 3.74 5.45
CA VAL A 123 8.87 2.44 6.00
C VAL A 123 9.58 2.63 7.35
N ALA A 124 10.56 3.53 7.41
CA ALA A 124 11.29 3.82 8.65
C ALA A 124 10.36 4.37 9.75
N HIS A 125 9.40 5.21 9.37
CA HIS A 125 8.38 5.74 10.27
C HIS A 125 7.46 4.64 10.82
N ALA A 126 6.93 3.77 9.95
CA ALA A 126 6.07 2.66 10.36
C ALA A 126 6.79 1.72 11.35
N GLU A 127 8.09 1.47 11.14
CA GLU A 127 8.93 0.72 12.06
C GLU A 127 9.13 1.44 13.40
N ALA A 128 9.33 2.76 13.40
CA ALA A 128 9.40 3.54 14.63
C ALA A 128 8.09 3.44 15.43
N LYS A 129 6.93 3.55 14.76
CA LYS A 129 5.60 3.38 15.38
C LYS A 129 5.39 1.98 15.93
N ARG A 130 5.82 0.94 15.20
CA ARG A 130 5.77 -0.45 15.67
C ARG A 130 6.53 -0.61 16.98
N ARG A 131 7.78 -0.13 17.04
CA ARG A 131 8.62 -0.19 18.25
C ARG A 131 8.00 0.58 19.42
N GLN A 132 7.52 1.78 19.16
CA GLN A 132 6.86 2.64 20.14
C GLN A 132 5.61 1.96 20.75
N ARG A 133 4.85 1.23 19.93
CA ARG A 133 3.65 0.49 20.36
C ARG A 133 3.95 -0.89 20.94
N GLY A 134 5.21 -1.33 20.94
CA GLY A 134 5.63 -2.63 21.47
C GLY A 134 5.10 -3.82 20.69
N PHE A 135 4.79 -3.66 19.40
CA PHE A 135 4.28 -4.76 18.58
C PHE A 135 5.39 -5.73 18.18
N ALA A 136 5.16 -7.02 18.43
CA ALA A 136 5.98 -8.10 17.91
C ALA A 136 5.39 -8.62 16.59
N ASP A 137 6.17 -8.46 15.52
CA ASP A 137 5.75 -8.80 14.17
C ASP A 137 6.37 -10.11 13.74
N THR A 138 5.56 -10.91 13.07
CA THR A 138 6.02 -11.93 12.14
C THR A 138 5.37 -11.65 10.80
N ASP A 139 5.94 -12.17 9.72
CA ASP A 139 5.38 -11.95 8.40
C ASP A 139 3.96 -12.50 8.27
N GLU A 140 3.71 -13.68 8.83
CA GLU A 140 2.39 -14.31 8.81
C GLU A 140 1.37 -13.45 9.56
N ARG A 141 1.77 -12.88 10.71
CA ARG A 141 0.91 -11.97 11.46
C ARG A 141 0.59 -10.72 10.66
N LEU A 142 1.58 -10.13 10.01
CA LEU A 142 1.40 -8.92 9.20
C LEU A 142 0.52 -9.18 7.97
N LEU A 143 0.66 -10.35 7.31
CA LEU A 143 -0.21 -10.76 6.21
C LEU A 143 -1.66 -10.98 6.68
N ILE A 144 -1.87 -11.60 7.84
CA ILE A 144 -3.21 -11.77 8.41
C ILE A 144 -3.85 -10.41 8.69
N LEU A 145 -3.10 -9.49 9.28
CA LEU A 145 -3.60 -8.14 9.58
C LEU A 145 -3.86 -7.35 8.31
N LEU A 146 -3.00 -7.44 7.29
CA LEU A 146 -3.27 -6.86 5.97
C LEU A 146 -4.57 -7.39 5.37
N MET A 147 -4.82 -8.70 5.47
CA MET A 147 -6.07 -9.31 4.99
C MET A 147 -7.29 -8.84 5.79
N GLU A 148 -7.14 -8.61 7.10
CA GLU A 148 -8.18 -8.03 7.95
C GLU A 148 -8.57 -6.63 7.45
N GLU A 149 -7.57 -5.77 7.16
CA GLU A 149 -7.80 -4.43 6.60
C GLU A 149 -8.44 -4.48 5.20
N LEU A 150 -8.11 -5.47 4.36
CA LEU A 150 -8.82 -5.69 3.08
C LEU A 150 -10.31 -6.00 3.30
N GLY A 151 -10.64 -6.74 4.36
CA GLY A 151 -12.03 -6.99 4.77
C GLY A 151 -12.76 -5.71 5.19
N GLU A 152 -12.06 -4.78 5.85
CA GLU A 152 -12.60 -3.48 6.22
C GLU A 152 -12.78 -2.53 5.02
N ILE A 153 -11.84 -2.54 4.08
CA ILE A 153 -11.98 -1.89 2.76
C ILE A 153 -13.19 -2.45 2.02
N ALA A 154 -13.35 -3.77 1.95
CA ALA A 154 -14.52 -4.42 1.33
C ALA A 154 -15.83 -3.99 2.00
N ARG A 155 -15.82 -3.83 3.33
CA ARG A 155 -16.98 -3.34 4.08
C ARG A 155 -17.35 -1.92 3.66
N GLU A 156 -16.38 -1.01 3.51
CA GLU A 156 -16.66 0.37 3.07
C GLU A 156 -17.06 0.44 1.58
N LEU A 157 -16.53 -0.42 0.70
CA LEU A 157 -17.02 -0.60 -0.68
C LEU A 157 -18.50 -1.01 -0.70
N ARG A 158 -18.88 -2.01 0.12
CA ARG A 158 -20.28 -2.42 0.26
C ARG A 158 -21.18 -1.29 0.78
N ARG A 159 -20.67 -0.42 1.65
CA ARG A 159 -21.41 0.77 2.11
C ARG A 159 -21.54 1.81 1.01
N HIS A 160 -20.50 2.00 0.20
CA HIS A 160 -20.53 2.86 -0.97
C HIS A 160 -21.65 2.45 -1.94
N TRP A 161 -21.80 1.17 -2.27
CA TRP A 161 -22.91 0.66 -3.11
C TRP A 161 -24.30 0.98 -2.55
N ARG A 162 -24.41 1.14 -1.23
CA ARG A 162 -25.66 1.47 -0.53
C ARG A 162 -25.87 2.98 -0.36
N GLY A 163 -25.02 3.82 -0.97
CA GLY A 163 -25.05 5.27 -0.82
C GLY A 163 -24.61 5.74 0.58
N ARG A 164 -23.82 4.94 1.31
CA ARG A 164 -23.36 5.23 2.68
C ARG A 164 -21.84 5.31 2.81
N ALA A 165 -21.18 5.71 1.72
CA ALA A 165 -19.73 5.91 1.71
C ALA A 165 -19.30 6.89 2.82
N ALA A 166 -18.17 6.63 3.46
CA ALA A 166 -17.43 7.68 4.16
C ALA A 166 -15.97 7.61 3.71
N PRO A 167 -15.53 8.58 2.87
CA PRO A 167 -14.15 8.64 2.40
C PRO A 167 -13.13 8.60 3.54
N GLU A 168 -13.41 9.24 4.67
CA GLU A 168 -12.48 9.26 5.81
C GLU A 168 -12.31 7.87 6.44
N ARG A 169 -13.36 7.05 6.50
CA ARG A 169 -13.24 5.66 6.98
C ARG A 169 -12.48 4.81 5.99
N MET A 170 -12.81 4.89 4.70
CA MET A 170 -12.06 4.19 3.65
C MET A 170 -10.56 4.55 3.72
N GLY A 171 -10.25 5.84 3.85
CA GLY A 171 -8.88 6.31 4.00
C GLY A 171 -8.17 5.75 5.22
N ALA A 172 -8.87 5.64 6.36
CA ALA A 172 -8.32 5.04 7.58
C ALA A 172 -7.95 3.56 7.37
N GLU A 173 -8.84 2.75 6.79
CA GLU A 173 -8.56 1.33 6.52
C GLU A 173 -7.40 1.17 5.51
N ILE A 174 -7.33 2.04 4.50
CA ILE A 174 -6.20 2.07 3.55
C ILE A 174 -4.88 2.42 4.26
N ILE A 175 -4.88 3.39 5.18
CA ILE A 175 -3.67 3.74 5.94
C ILE A 175 -3.21 2.56 6.83
N ASP A 176 -4.14 1.83 7.44
CA ASP A 176 -3.80 0.67 8.25
C ASP A 176 -3.23 -0.47 7.38
N ALA A 177 -3.84 -0.74 6.21
CA ALA A 177 -3.30 -1.68 5.22
C ALA A 177 -1.88 -1.30 4.77
N LEU A 178 -1.67 -0.03 4.41
CA LEU A 178 -0.36 0.50 4.05
C LEU A 178 0.64 0.35 5.20
N SER A 179 0.22 0.57 6.44
CA SER A 179 1.10 0.44 7.61
C SER A 179 1.62 -0.98 7.79
N TYR A 180 0.80 -2.01 7.55
CA TYR A 180 1.26 -3.40 7.57
C TYR A 180 2.15 -3.75 6.39
N LEU A 181 1.83 -3.26 5.18
CA LEU A 181 2.67 -3.40 3.99
C LEU A 181 4.07 -2.80 4.19
N LEU A 182 4.14 -1.60 4.77
CA LEU A 182 5.41 -0.93 5.07
C LEU A 182 6.24 -1.72 6.10
N ARG A 183 5.59 -2.32 7.10
CA ARG A 183 6.25 -3.17 8.10
C ARG A 183 6.73 -4.50 7.51
N LEU A 184 5.98 -5.08 6.57
CA LEU A 184 6.43 -6.25 5.80
C LEU A 184 7.67 -5.90 4.97
N ALA A 185 7.65 -4.77 4.26
CA ALA A 185 8.81 -4.31 3.51
C ALA A 185 10.03 -4.13 4.40
N HIS A 186 9.86 -3.52 5.59
CA HIS A 186 10.93 -3.40 6.58
C HIS A 186 11.47 -4.76 7.02
N GLY A 187 10.59 -5.67 7.46
CA GLY A 187 10.97 -7.00 7.95
C GLY A 187 11.68 -7.85 6.90
N ARG A 188 11.31 -7.67 5.63
CA ARG A 188 11.91 -8.36 4.47
C ARG A 188 13.11 -7.65 3.86
N GLY A 189 13.53 -6.50 4.39
CA GLY A 189 14.65 -5.74 3.85
C GLY A 189 14.41 -5.23 2.43
N VAL A 190 13.15 -5.01 2.05
CA VAL A 190 12.78 -4.52 0.72
C VAL A 190 12.91 -3.00 0.70
N ASP A 191 13.76 -2.50 -0.20
CA ASP A 191 13.75 -1.09 -0.60
C ASP A 191 12.58 -0.86 -1.57
N LEU A 192 11.49 -0.28 -1.08
CA LEU A 192 10.27 -0.10 -1.87
C LEU A 192 10.43 0.92 -3.00
N GLU A 193 11.32 1.91 -2.85
CA GLU A 193 11.59 2.87 -3.92
C GLU A 193 12.33 2.21 -5.09
N THR A 194 13.32 1.38 -4.78
CA THR A 194 14.04 0.57 -5.76
C THR A 194 13.11 -0.46 -6.40
N ALA A 195 12.28 -1.14 -5.60
CA ALA A 195 11.31 -2.11 -6.10
C ALA A 195 10.30 -1.45 -7.06
N LEU A 196 9.77 -0.28 -6.72
CA LEU A 196 8.81 0.45 -7.56
C LEU A 196 9.42 0.82 -8.90
N ARG A 197 10.63 1.38 -8.89
CA ARG A 197 11.34 1.73 -10.12
C ARG A 197 11.65 0.51 -10.97
N GLY A 198 12.04 -0.61 -10.34
CA GLY A 198 12.27 -1.88 -11.02
C GLY A 198 11.01 -2.45 -11.67
N LYS A 199 9.88 -2.43 -10.94
CA LYS A 199 8.59 -2.92 -11.44
C LYS A 199 8.11 -2.08 -12.63
N GLU A 200 8.21 -0.77 -12.54
CA GLU A 200 7.80 0.13 -13.64
C GLU A 200 8.70 -0.02 -14.87
N ALA A 201 10.03 -0.19 -14.68
CA ALA A 201 10.93 -0.48 -15.78
C ALA A 201 10.59 -1.81 -16.49
N ARG A 202 10.19 -2.84 -15.72
CA ARG A 202 9.71 -4.12 -16.25
C ARG A 202 8.37 -3.96 -16.99
N ASN A 203 7.43 -3.20 -16.43
CA ASN A 203 6.11 -2.97 -17.03
C ASN A 203 6.19 -2.14 -18.32
N ALA A 204 7.15 -1.22 -18.44
CA ALA A 204 7.38 -0.45 -19.66
C ALA A 204 7.85 -1.32 -20.85
N GLN A 205 8.36 -2.52 -20.58
CA GLN A 205 8.79 -3.48 -21.61
C GLN A 205 7.68 -4.46 -22.01
N ARG A 206 6.55 -4.49 -21.29
CA ARG A 206 5.43 -5.38 -21.57
C ARG A 206 4.54 -4.81 -22.66
N THR A 207 4.21 -5.64 -23.65
CA THR A 207 3.07 -5.39 -24.54
C THR A 207 1.81 -5.87 -23.82
N TRP A 208 0.82 -4.99 -23.69
CA TRP A 208 -0.46 -5.33 -23.08
C TRP A 208 -1.43 -5.69 -24.21
N ASP A 209 -1.79 -6.98 -24.30
CA ASP A 209 -2.87 -7.44 -25.18
C ASP A 209 -4.16 -7.44 -24.34
N PHE A 210 -5.08 -6.54 -24.67
CA PHE A 210 -6.40 -6.43 -24.03
C PHE A 210 -7.46 -7.20 -24.84
#